data_AF-A0A1S3NXG8-F1
#
_entry.id   AF-A0A1S3NXG8-F1
#
_cell.length_a   1.000
_cell.length_b   1.000
_cell.length_c   1.000
_cell.angle_alpha   90.00
_cell.angle_beta   90.00
_cell.angle_gamma   90.00
#
_symmetry.space_group_name_H-M   'P 1'
#
loop_
_entity.id
_entity.type
_entity.pdbx_description
1 polymer ?
#
loop_
_entity_poly.entity_id
_entity_poly.type
_entity_poly.pdbx_seq_one_letter_code
_entity_poly.pdbx_strand_id
1 'polypeptide(L)'
;MQRKSRRKKEQSTAMLFQRAAQEAYLQGKVMDTKQPGQVSNVVWVKDAPLAKTAVRTEQAASDATPTAEKKSRFERLKERMEEERRAEHEHFMRKIQELEMSVKWEQNKYAVQEEALKEMTRGNERAEAEKAALQEIIQRLVKKQVRTEEAWEGKQEDWNKAKAMFSDQRSKLEKLWKREKSALIDEAESFQKIIKDLQCASKTTEAEIKMAETEKTALQEIIQRLVVKIVQTEKAWGNEQSDWAKDKARLSGQMQVMEIVWSLREDGWAKQMRHMEAEIAQKKILKEKEAQVHSNSACHIGIRGYLKNITKKWREKRERAKEDKYGLPALIRPNV
;
A
#
# COMPACT_ATOMS: atom_id res chain seq x y z
N MET A 1 11.09 -22.96 36.95
CA MET A 1 11.55 -24.27 37.48
C MET A 1 11.38 -24.44 39.00
N GLN A 2 11.32 -23.39 39.82
CA GLN A 2 11.29 -23.53 41.30
C GLN A 2 10.03 -24.17 41.91
N ARG A 3 8.85 -24.08 41.27
CA ARG A 3 7.59 -24.64 41.83
C ARG A 3 7.53 -26.19 41.79
N LYS A 4 8.18 -26.84 40.83
CA LYS A 4 8.19 -28.32 40.73
C LYS A 4 9.09 -28.97 41.80
N SER A 5 10.13 -28.28 42.26
CA SER A 5 11.04 -28.77 43.31
C SER A 5 10.40 -28.74 44.70
N ARG A 6 9.51 -27.78 44.98
CA ARG A 6 8.81 -27.69 46.29
C ARG A 6 7.80 -28.81 46.48
N ARG A 7 6.99 -29.11 45.45
CA ARG A 7 5.99 -30.18 45.49
C ARG A 7 6.59 -31.58 45.72
N LYS A 8 7.76 -31.88 45.13
CA LYS A 8 8.45 -33.16 45.39
C LYS A 8 8.96 -33.30 46.83
N LYS A 9 9.40 -32.19 47.45
CA LYS A 9 9.89 -32.18 48.83
C LYS A 9 8.73 -32.34 49.83
N GLU A 10 7.59 -31.72 49.56
CA GLU A 10 6.37 -31.81 50.37
C GLU A 10 5.72 -33.21 50.29
N GLN A 11 5.70 -33.85 49.11
CA GLN A 11 5.21 -35.23 48.95
C GLN A 11 6.10 -36.26 49.65
N SER A 12 7.43 -36.06 49.64
CA SER A 12 8.38 -36.91 50.38
C SER A 12 8.18 -36.82 51.88
N THR A 13 7.92 -35.64 52.43
CA THR A 13 7.68 -35.47 53.87
C THR A 13 6.33 -36.05 54.29
N ALA A 14 5.29 -35.92 53.46
CA ALA A 14 3.97 -36.49 53.76
C ALA A 14 4.00 -38.03 53.84
N MET A 15 4.73 -38.70 52.95
CA MET A 15 4.87 -40.17 53.00
C MET A 15 5.68 -40.65 54.21
N LEU A 16 6.67 -39.88 54.68
CA LEU A 16 7.43 -40.22 55.89
C LEU A 16 6.58 -40.12 57.16
N PHE A 17 5.71 -39.11 57.27
CA PHE A 17 4.77 -38.99 58.39
C PHE A 17 3.71 -40.10 58.40
N GLN A 18 3.24 -40.53 57.22
CA GLN A 18 2.26 -41.60 57.11
C GLN A 18 2.85 -42.98 57.50
N ARG A 19 4.14 -43.20 57.19
CA ARG A 19 4.86 -44.42 57.58
C ARG A 19 5.14 -44.48 59.09
N ALA A 20 5.54 -43.36 59.68
CA ALA A 20 5.75 -43.24 61.13
C ALA A 20 4.45 -43.47 61.93
N ALA A 21 3.30 -43.00 61.43
CA ALA A 21 2.00 -43.23 62.07
C ALA A 21 1.55 -44.70 61.98
N GLN A 22 1.85 -45.39 60.89
CA GLN A 22 1.58 -46.84 60.75
C GLN A 22 2.49 -47.69 61.67
N GLU A 23 3.76 -47.32 61.81
CA GLU A 23 4.69 -48.01 62.71
C GLU A 23 4.29 -47.84 64.19
N ALA A 24 3.81 -46.66 64.59
CA ALA A 24 3.27 -46.42 65.93
C ALA A 24 1.97 -47.22 66.21
N TYR A 25 1.08 -47.35 65.21
CA TYR A 25 -0.14 -48.14 65.33
C TYR A 25 0.14 -49.65 65.45
N LEU A 26 1.19 -50.14 64.78
CA LEU A 26 1.63 -51.52 64.88
C LEU A 26 2.32 -51.81 66.21
N GLN A 27 3.12 -50.88 66.75
CA GLN A 27 3.75 -51.03 68.07
C GLN A 27 2.74 -50.96 69.22
N GLY A 28 1.66 -50.18 69.10
CA GLY A 28 0.59 -50.12 70.10
C GLY A 28 -0.26 -51.39 70.19
N LYS A 29 -0.36 -52.18 69.11
CA LYS A 29 -1.15 -53.43 69.07
C LYS A 29 -0.44 -54.66 69.65
N VAL A 30 0.87 -54.60 69.90
CA VAL A 30 1.62 -55.77 70.44
C VAL A 30 1.52 -55.87 71.97
N MET A 31 0.94 -54.88 72.66
CA MET A 31 0.89 -54.86 74.14
C MET A 31 -0.42 -55.34 74.78
N ASP A 32 -1.49 -55.63 74.02
CA ASP A 32 -2.78 -56.04 74.59
C ASP A 32 -3.19 -57.47 74.19
N THR A 33 -2.47 -58.47 74.71
CA THR A 33 -2.99 -59.84 74.81
C THR A 33 -2.52 -60.54 76.09
N LYS A 34 -3.04 -60.14 77.27
CA LYS A 34 -3.15 -61.03 78.45
C LYS A 34 -4.38 -60.65 79.29
N GLN A 35 -5.51 -61.32 79.05
CA GLN A 35 -6.58 -61.47 80.04
C GLN A 35 -6.23 -62.64 80.97
N PRO A 36 -6.37 -62.52 82.31
CA PRO A 36 -6.36 -63.67 83.20
C PRO A 36 -7.79 -64.16 83.50
N GLY A 37 -8.03 -65.42 83.16
CA GLY A 37 -8.70 -66.45 83.98
C GLY A 37 -9.98 -66.11 84.74
N GLN A 38 -11.11 -66.59 84.20
CA GLN A 38 -12.24 -67.05 85.01
C GLN A 38 -11.77 -68.20 85.91
N VAL A 39 -12.01 -68.08 87.22
CA VAL A 39 -11.86 -69.19 88.18
C VAL A 39 -13.23 -69.43 88.81
N SER A 40 -13.94 -70.44 88.32
CA SER A 40 -15.11 -71.01 88.97
C SER A 40 -14.64 -72.05 89.98
N ASN A 41 -14.69 -71.73 91.27
CA ASN A 41 -14.57 -72.74 92.34
C ASN A 41 -15.89 -72.80 93.11
N VAL A 42 -16.80 -73.65 92.64
CA VAL A 42 -17.86 -74.23 93.48
C VAL A 42 -17.34 -75.58 93.94
N VAL A 43 -16.79 -75.64 95.15
CA VAL A 43 -16.44 -76.90 95.80
C VAL A 43 -17.66 -77.34 96.61
N TRP A 44 -18.37 -78.34 96.11
CA TRP A 44 -19.30 -79.13 96.90
C TRP A 44 -18.48 -80.08 97.78
N VAL A 45 -18.43 -79.83 99.09
CA VAL A 45 -17.99 -80.82 100.06
C VAL A 45 -19.23 -81.50 100.63
N LYS A 46 -19.47 -82.74 100.18
CA LYS A 46 -20.39 -83.69 100.80
C LYS A 46 -19.62 -84.59 101.77
N ASP A 47 -20.25 -84.81 102.92
CA ASP A 47 -20.18 -85.97 103.82
C ASP A 47 -18.86 -86.25 104.58
N ALA A 48 -18.91 -86.02 105.90
CA ALA A 48 -18.26 -86.85 106.92
C ALA A 48 -18.94 -86.63 108.29
N PRO A 49 -19.01 -87.65 109.17
CA PRO A 49 -20.21 -87.95 109.93
C PRO A 49 -20.19 -87.53 111.41
N LEU A 50 -21.40 -87.43 111.95
CA LEU A 50 -21.76 -87.29 113.37
C LEU A 50 -21.04 -88.34 114.24
N ALA A 51 -20.04 -87.90 115.01
CA ALA A 51 -19.50 -88.66 116.13
C ALA A 51 -20.43 -88.51 117.34
N LYS A 52 -21.28 -89.52 117.54
CA LYS A 52 -22.01 -89.77 118.77
C LYS A 52 -21.01 -90.18 119.87
N THR A 53 -20.66 -89.26 120.77
CA THR A 53 -20.11 -89.64 122.07
C THR A 53 -21.27 -89.85 123.04
N ALA A 54 -21.63 -91.12 123.19
CA ALA A 54 -22.39 -91.62 124.32
C ALA A 54 -21.60 -91.34 125.60
N VAL A 55 -22.11 -90.47 126.46
CA VAL A 55 -21.72 -90.45 127.87
C VAL A 55 -22.82 -91.13 128.65
N ARG A 56 -22.51 -92.39 128.91
CA ARG A 56 -23.05 -93.34 129.88
C ARG A 56 -23.49 -92.65 131.18
N THR A 57 -24.77 -92.81 131.49
CA THR A 57 -25.34 -92.63 132.82
C THR A 57 -24.70 -93.63 133.78
N GLU A 58 -23.91 -93.16 134.75
CA GLU A 58 -23.63 -93.92 135.96
C GLU A 58 -24.42 -93.33 137.12
N GLN A 59 -25.47 -94.07 137.44
CA GLN A 59 -26.24 -93.99 138.66
C GLN A 59 -25.36 -94.55 139.79
N ALA A 60 -24.54 -93.70 140.40
CA ALA A 60 -23.99 -93.96 141.72
C ALA A 60 -25.05 -93.56 142.75
N ALA A 61 -25.87 -94.55 143.12
CA ALA A 61 -26.61 -94.50 144.37
C ALA A 61 -25.58 -94.61 145.51
N SER A 62 -25.24 -93.48 146.11
CA SER A 62 -24.82 -93.44 147.51
C SER A 62 -25.77 -92.48 148.22
N ASP A 63 -26.62 -93.03 149.07
CA ASP A 63 -27.35 -92.30 150.10
C ASP A 63 -26.37 -91.44 150.90
N ALA A 64 -26.30 -90.16 150.56
CA ALA A 64 -25.74 -89.10 151.37
C ALA A 64 -26.43 -87.82 150.95
N THR A 65 -27.36 -87.35 151.78
CA THR A 65 -27.96 -86.01 151.72
C THR A 65 -26.88 -84.97 151.42
N PRO A 66 -26.97 -84.22 150.30
CA PRO A 66 -26.01 -83.16 150.02
C PRO A 66 -26.23 -82.05 151.04
N THR A 67 -25.24 -81.81 151.89
CA THR A 67 -25.23 -80.63 152.77
C THR A 67 -25.32 -79.35 151.91
N ALA A 68 -26.02 -78.33 152.42
CA ALA A 68 -26.42 -77.12 151.69
C ALA A 68 -25.27 -76.41 150.93
N GLU A 69 -24.04 -76.58 151.38
CA GLU A 69 -22.84 -76.01 150.76
C GLU A 69 -22.50 -76.60 149.38
N LYS A 70 -22.78 -77.89 149.13
CA LYS A 70 -22.50 -78.52 147.83
C LYS A 70 -23.51 -78.12 146.74
N LYS A 71 -24.78 -77.94 147.09
CA LYS A 71 -25.81 -77.40 146.18
C LYS A 71 -25.50 -75.95 145.79
N SER A 72 -25.09 -75.13 146.75
CA SER A 72 -24.69 -73.73 146.50
C SER A 72 -23.45 -73.60 145.60
N ARG A 73 -22.49 -74.54 145.67
CA ARG A 73 -21.34 -74.56 144.74
C ARG A 73 -21.73 -75.00 143.32
N PHE A 74 -22.67 -75.94 143.19
CA PHE A 74 -23.10 -76.44 141.90
C PHE A 74 -23.97 -75.41 141.14
N GLU A 75 -24.83 -74.68 141.85
CA GLU A 75 -25.57 -73.53 141.29
C GLU A 75 -24.61 -72.44 140.81
N ARG A 76 -23.61 -72.07 141.61
CA ARG A 76 -22.55 -71.11 141.21
C ARG A 76 -21.66 -71.58 140.05
N LEU A 77 -21.55 -72.89 139.82
CA LEU A 77 -20.81 -73.44 138.67
C LEU A 77 -21.70 -73.43 137.42
N LYS A 78 -22.97 -73.80 137.55
CA LYS A 78 -23.95 -73.76 136.47
C LYS A 78 -24.17 -72.33 135.97
N GLU A 79 -24.28 -71.37 136.88
CA GLU A 79 -24.41 -69.95 136.56
C GLU A 79 -23.17 -69.44 135.80
N ARG A 80 -21.95 -69.79 136.24
CA ARG A 80 -20.72 -69.45 135.51
C ARG A 80 -20.64 -70.06 134.11
N MET A 81 -20.99 -71.33 133.96
CA MET A 81 -21.01 -71.97 132.64
C MET A 81 -22.08 -71.35 131.73
N GLU A 82 -23.23 -70.92 132.28
CA GLU A 82 -24.25 -70.20 131.52
C GLU A 82 -23.83 -68.78 131.15
N GLU A 83 -23.08 -68.09 132.00
CA GLU A 83 -22.47 -66.78 131.74
C GLU A 83 -21.38 -66.87 130.68
N GLU A 84 -20.47 -67.84 130.77
CA GLU A 84 -19.43 -68.08 129.75
C GLU A 84 -20.06 -68.45 128.40
N ARG A 85 -21.08 -69.31 128.39
CA ARG A 85 -21.82 -69.64 127.15
C ARG A 85 -22.55 -68.43 126.58
N ARG A 86 -23.11 -67.56 127.42
CA ARG A 86 -23.74 -66.29 126.97
C ARG A 86 -22.68 -65.34 126.40
N ALA A 87 -21.53 -65.19 127.06
CA ALA A 87 -20.43 -64.35 126.61
C ALA A 87 -19.82 -64.85 125.28
N GLU A 88 -19.66 -66.16 125.12
CA GLU A 88 -19.23 -66.77 123.85
C GLU A 88 -20.27 -66.54 122.75
N HIS A 89 -21.56 -66.73 123.03
CA HIS A 89 -22.63 -66.48 122.06
C HIS A 89 -22.67 -65.00 121.64
N GLU A 90 -22.54 -64.07 122.58
CA GLU A 90 -22.43 -62.63 122.27
C GLU A 90 -21.19 -62.30 121.45
N HIS A 91 -20.05 -62.92 121.74
CA HIS A 91 -18.83 -62.77 120.96
C HIS A 91 -19.01 -63.31 119.53
N PHE A 92 -19.65 -64.46 119.34
CA PHE A 92 -19.98 -64.98 118.01
C PHE A 92 -20.95 -64.07 117.26
N MET A 93 -21.98 -63.55 117.92
CA MET A 93 -22.94 -62.62 117.31
C MET A 93 -22.27 -61.31 116.89
N ARG A 94 -21.36 -60.75 117.70
CA ARG A 94 -20.55 -59.58 117.31
C ARG A 94 -19.67 -59.88 116.10
N LYS A 95 -19.01 -61.05 116.08
CA LYS A 95 -18.15 -61.46 114.96
C LYS A 95 -18.96 -61.67 113.66
N ILE A 96 -20.17 -62.21 113.76
CA ILE A 96 -21.09 -62.33 112.61
C ILE A 96 -21.48 -60.94 112.11
N GLN A 97 -21.86 -60.02 113.00
CA GLN A 97 -22.19 -58.64 112.63
C GLN A 97 -21.00 -57.91 111.98
N GLU A 98 -19.78 -58.08 112.51
CA GLU A 98 -18.56 -57.53 111.91
C GLU A 98 -18.29 -58.09 110.51
N LEU A 99 -18.43 -59.40 110.32
CA LEU A 99 -18.27 -60.04 109.02
C LEU A 99 -19.37 -59.61 108.03
N GLU A 100 -20.62 -59.50 108.47
CA GLU A 100 -21.73 -59.00 107.65
C GLU A 100 -21.49 -57.54 107.22
N MET A 101 -20.98 -56.70 108.13
CA MET A 101 -20.63 -55.31 107.82
C MET A 101 -19.45 -55.23 106.83
N SER A 102 -18.45 -56.12 106.97
CA SER A 102 -17.33 -56.22 106.04
C SER A 102 -17.77 -56.69 104.65
N VAL A 103 -18.64 -57.70 104.57
CA VAL A 103 -19.20 -58.21 103.31
C VAL A 103 -20.05 -57.13 102.62
N LYS A 104 -20.89 -56.40 103.36
CA LYS A 104 -21.65 -55.27 102.82
C LYS A 104 -20.74 -54.15 102.29
N TRP A 105 -19.63 -53.88 102.98
CA TRP A 105 -18.63 -52.91 102.54
C TRP A 105 -17.95 -53.31 101.24
N GLU A 106 -17.53 -54.57 101.11
CA GLU A 106 -16.93 -55.08 99.89
C GLU A 106 -17.94 -55.11 98.74
N GLN A 107 -19.19 -55.54 98.97
CA GLN A 107 -20.25 -55.50 97.96
C GLN A 107 -20.51 -54.08 97.44
N ASN A 108 -20.57 -53.08 98.33
CA ASN A 108 -20.70 -51.68 97.93
C ASN A 108 -19.50 -51.20 97.11
N LYS A 109 -18.28 -51.61 97.47
CA LYS A 109 -17.07 -51.27 96.73
C LYS A 109 -17.08 -51.86 95.31
N TYR A 110 -17.52 -53.11 95.15
CA TYR A 110 -17.69 -53.74 93.85
C TYR A 110 -18.78 -53.04 93.02
N ALA A 111 -19.91 -52.68 93.63
CA ALA A 111 -20.97 -51.93 92.94
C ALA A 111 -20.47 -50.57 92.41
N VAL A 112 -19.72 -49.83 93.23
CA VAL A 112 -19.11 -48.55 92.82
C VAL A 112 -18.08 -48.74 91.70
N GLN A 113 -17.25 -49.79 91.76
CA GLN A 113 -16.31 -50.11 90.69
C GLN A 113 -17.00 -50.50 89.39
N GLU A 114 -18.08 -51.28 89.47
CA GLU A 114 -18.87 -51.70 88.31
C GLU A 114 -19.56 -50.50 87.64
N GLU A 115 -20.09 -49.56 88.43
CA GLU A 115 -20.64 -48.31 87.93
C GLU A 115 -19.57 -47.43 87.27
N ALA A 116 -18.39 -47.30 87.89
CA ALA A 116 -17.26 -46.56 87.32
C ALA A 116 -16.78 -47.16 85.99
N LEU A 117 -16.75 -48.50 85.90
CA LEU A 117 -16.37 -49.20 84.68
C LEU A 117 -17.41 -48.98 83.57
N LYS A 118 -18.71 -49.04 83.89
CA LYS A 118 -19.82 -48.77 82.97
C LYS A 118 -19.83 -47.34 82.45
N GLU A 119 -19.49 -46.37 83.28
CA GLU A 119 -19.41 -44.97 82.82
C GLU A 119 -18.17 -44.74 81.94
N MET A 120 -17.04 -45.38 82.26
CA MET A 120 -15.85 -45.34 81.40
C MET A 120 -16.12 -45.95 80.03
N THR A 121 -16.79 -47.11 79.95
CA THR A 121 -17.11 -47.74 78.66
C THR A 121 -18.09 -46.91 77.84
N ARG A 122 -19.12 -46.33 78.47
CA ARG A 122 -20.03 -45.37 77.80
C ARG A 122 -19.31 -44.12 77.31
N GLY A 123 -18.38 -43.60 78.10
CA GLY A 123 -17.53 -42.47 77.70
C GLY A 123 -16.69 -42.81 76.46
N ASN A 124 -16.13 -44.02 76.42
CA ASN A 124 -15.33 -44.48 75.28
C ASN A 124 -16.18 -44.70 74.02
N GLU A 125 -17.39 -45.26 74.15
CA GLU A 125 -18.35 -45.41 73.03
C GLU A 125 -18.78 -44.05 72.45
N ARG A 126 -19.04 -43.06 73.31
CA ARG A 126 -19.33 -41.67 72.87
C ARG A 126 -18.13 -41.08 72.13
N ALA A 127 -16.92 -41.25 72.65
CA ALA A 127 -15.70 -40.74 72.00
C ALA A 127 -15.43 -41.40 70.64
N GLU A 128 -15.66 -42.71 70.50
CA GLU A 128 -15.55 -43.41 69.21
C GLU A 128 -16.63 -42.99 68.22
N ALA A 129 -17.87 -42.76 68.68
CA ALA A 129 -18.94 -42.21 67.85
C ALA A 129 -18.60 -40.78 67.36
N GLU A 130 -18.04 -39.93 68.22
CA GLU A 130 -17.57 -38.59 67.86
C GLU A 130 -16.43 -38.64 66.85
N LYS A 131 -15.43 -39.54 67.05
CA LYS A 131 -14.36 -39.76 66.06
C LYS A 131 -14.92 -40.20 64.71
N ALA A 132 -15.88 -41.13 64.69
CA ALA A 132 -16.52 -41.58 63.46
C ALA A 132 -17.28 -40.43 62.75
N ALA A 133 -18.02 -39.61 63.50
CA ALA A 133 -18.70 -38.43 62.96
C ALA A 133 -17.72 -37.40 62.39
N LEU A 134 -16.63 -37.11 63.10
CA LEU A 134 -15.57 -36.23 62.62
C LEU A 134 -14.89 -36.78 61.37
N GLN A 135 -14.65 -38.09 61.31
CA GLN A 135 -14.05 -38.74 60.15
C GLN A 135 -14.95 -38.66 58.91
N GLU A 136 -16.27 -38.76 59.08
CA GLU A 136 -17.23 -38.54 57.99
C GLU A 136 -17.21 -37.09 57.48
N ILE A 137 -17.17 -36.11 58.40
CA ILE A 137 -17.06 -34.69 58.05
C ILE A 137 -15.76 -34.43 57.27
N ILE A 138 -14.63 -34.98 57.72
CA ILE A 138 -13.33 -34.87 57.04
C ILE A 138 -13.42 -35.44 55.62
N GLN A 139 -14.00 -36.64 55.44
CA GLN A 139 -14.15 -37.22 54.11
C GLN A 139 -15.01 -36.35 53.17
N ARG A 140 -16.08 -35.73 53.68
CA ARG A 140 -16.91 -34.80 52.90
C ARG A 140 -16.13 -33.55 52.50
N LEU A 141 -15.32 -33.00 53.40
CA LEU A 141 -14.47 -31.84 53.11
C LEU A 141 -13.40 -32.16 52.06
N VAL A 142 -12.73 -33.31 52.18
CA VAL A 142 -11.76 -33.78 51.20
C VAL A 142 -12.41 -33.95 49.82
N LYS A 143 -13.59 -34.58 49.75
CA LYS A 143 -14.34 -34.70 48.48
C LYS A 143 -14.71 -33.34 47.87
N LYS A 144 -15.11 -32.36 48.70
CA LYS A 144 -15.39 -31.00 48.21
C LYS A 144 -14.12 -30.35 47.66
N GLN A 145 -12.99 -30.49 48.35
CA GLN A 145 -11.73 -29.91 47.92
C GLN A 145 -11.25 -30.51 46.59
N VAL A 146 -11.29 -31.83 46.43
CA VAL A 146 -10.92 -32.51 45.17
C VAL A 146 -11.78 -32.01 44.01
N ARG A 147 -13.10 -31.92 44.18
CA ARG A 147 -14.01 -31.37 43.15
C ARG A 147 -13.67 -29.93 42.77
N THR A 148 -13.27 -29.11 43.75
CA THR A 148 -12.84 -27.73 43.45
C THR A 148 -11.53 -27.70 42.69
N GLU A 149 -10.56 -28.56 43.04
CA GLU A 149 -9.28 -28.68 42.32
C GLU A 149 -9.49 -29.16 40.88
N GLU A 150 -10.30 -30.20 40.66
CA GLU A 150 -10.68 -30.69 39.32
C GLU A 150 -11.36 -29.58 38.49
N ALA A 151 -12.24 -28.78 39.09
CA ALA A 151 -12.87 -27.65 38.42
C ALA A 151 -11.86 -26.54 38.05
N TRP A 152 -10.83 -26.31 38.88
CA TRP A 152 -9.74 -25.38 38.56
C TRP A 152 -8.84 -25.94 37.46
N GLU A 153 -8.55 -27.24 37.46
CA GLU A 153 -7.78 -27.90 36.40
C GLU A 153 -8.51 -27.84 35.06
N GLY A 154 -9.82 -28.14 35.03
CA GLY A 154 -10.64 -28.00 33.82
C GLY A 154 -10.64 -26.57 33.28
N LYS A 155 -10.83 -25.57 34.14
CA LYS A 155 -10.72 -24.16 33.74
C LYS A 155 -9.32 -23.82 33.21
N GLN A 156 -8.26 -24.35 33.84
CA GLN A 156 -6.89 -24.11 33.41
C GLN A 156 -6.60 -24.74 32.04
N GLU A 157 -7.15 -25.93 31.76
CA GLU A 157 -7.08 -26.56 30.44
C GLU A 157 -7.81 -25.73 29.39
N ASP A 158 -9.01 -25.24 29.69
CA ASP A 158 -9.77 -24.38 28.77
C ASP A 158 -9.03 -23.07 28.46
N TRP A 159 -8.42 -22.45 29.48
CA TRP A 159 -7.54 -21.29 29.30
C TRP A 159 -6.33 -21.61 28.41
N ASN A 160 -5.72 -22.78 28.58
CA ASN A 160 -4.59 -23.21 27.73
C ASN A 160 -5.03 -23.46 26.28
N LYS A 161 -6.20 -24.09 26.06
CA LYS A 161 -6.79 -24.28 24.73
C LYS A 161 -7.08 -22.93 24.07
N ALA A 162 -7.72 -22.01 24.78
CA ALA A 162 -8.00 -20.66 24.28
C ALA A 162 -6.70 -19.93 23.90
N LYS A 163 -5.67 -20.01 24.76
CA LYS A 163 -4.36 -19.42 24.49
C LYS A 163 -3.69 -20.02 23.25
N ALA A 164 -3.81 -21.33 23.03
CA ALA A 164 -3.31 -21.98 21.82
C ALA A 164 -4.05 -21.49 20.57
N MET A 165 -5.38 -21.40 20.62
CA MET A 165 -6.18 -20.85 19.51
C MET A 165 -5.79 -19.41 19.17
N PHE A 166 -5.62 -18.54 20.18
CA PHE A 166 -5.17 -17.17 19.95
C PHE A 166 -3.74 -17.10 19.39
N SER A 167 -2.85 -17.98 19.85
CA SER A 167 -1.50 -18.10 19.30
C SER A 167 -1.53 -18.52 17.81
N ASP A 168 -2.38 -19.48 17.45
CA ASP A 168 -2.55 -19.93 16.08
C ASP A 168 -3.18 -18.84 15.19
N GLN A 169 -4.19 -18.14 15.68
CA GLN A 169 -4.78 -16.98 14.99
C GLN A 169 -3.75 -15.89 14.75
N ARG A 170 -2.94 -15.56 15.76
CA ARG A 170 -1.84 -14.59 15.63
C ARG A 170 -0.82 -15.05 14.58
N SER A 171 -0.42 -16.32 14.58
CA SER A 171 0.49 -16.89 13.59
C SER A 171 -0.08 -16.82 12.17
N LYS A 172 -1.37 -17.11 11.99
CA LYS A 172 -2.07 -16.98 10.69
C LYS A 172 -2.09 -15.53 10.21
N LEU A 173 -2.47 -14.60 11.08
CA LEU A 173 -2.48 -13.16 10.77
C LEU A 173 -1.08 -12.66 10.41
N GLU A 174 -0.05 -13.10 11.13
CA GLU A 174 1.32 -12.69 10.85
C GLU A 174 1.82 -13.23 9.49
N LYS A 175 1.43 -14.45 9.11
CA LYS A 175 1.72 -15.00 7.77
C LYS A 175 1.01 -14.22 6.66
N LEU A 176 -0.27 -13.88 6.86
CA LEU A 176 -1.03 -13.07 5.90
C LEU A 176 -0.42 -11.68 5.77
N TRP A 177 -0.10 -11.02 6.88
CA TRP A 177 0.55 -9.72 6.88
C TRP A 177 1.91 -9.74 6.17
N LYS A 178 2.73 -10.78 6.38
CA LYS A 178 4.02 -10.92 5.68
C LYS A 178 3.84 -11.04 4.16
N ARG A 179 2.84 -11.81 3.71
CA ARG A 179 2.52 -11.97 2.28
C ARG A 179 1.98 -10.68 1.66
N GLU A 180 1.08 -10.00 2.36
CA GLU A 180 0.51 -8.73 1.90
C GLU A 180 1.59 -7.67 1.81
N LYS A 181 2.46 -7.59 2.84
CA LYS A 181 3.59 -6.67 2.85
C LYS A 181 4.55 -6.95 1.70
N SER A 182 4.89 -8.20 1.40
CA SER A 182 5.76 -8.51 0.26
C SER A 182 5.09 -8.15 -1.07
N ALA A 183 3.80 -8.44 -1.24
CA ALA A 183 3.06 -8.10 -2.46
C ALA A 183 3.03 -6.57 -2.70
N LEU A 184 2.80 -5.77 -1.65
CA LEU A 184 2.84 -4.32 -1.74
C LEU A 184 4.24 -3.78 -2.04
N ILE A 185 5.29 -4.42 -1.52
CA ILE A 185 6.69 -4.07 -1.87
C ILE A 185 6.96 -4.38 -3.34
N ASP A 186 6.58 -5.57 -3.82
CA ASP A 186 6.77 -5.98 -5.22
C ASP A 186 6.00 -5.03 -6.17
N GLU A 187 4.78 -4.64 -5.80
CA GLU A 187 3.98 -3.68 -6.56
C GLU A 187 4.63 -2.29 -6.56
N ALA A 188 5.14 -1.81 -5.42
CA ALA A 188 5.87 -0.55 -5.34
C ALA A 188 7.16 -0.55 -6.19
N GLU A 189 7.91 -1.66 -6.18
CA GLU A 189 9.08 -1.83 -7.04
C GLU A 189 8.70 -1.84 -8.53
N SER A 190 7.56 -2.44 -8.88
CA SER A 190 7.04 -2.40 -10.25
C SER A 190 6.69 -0.97 -10.70
N PHE A 191 6.06 -0.17 -9.83
CA PHE A 191 5.79 1.25 -10.12
C PHE A 191 7.07 2.06 -10.23
N GLN A 192 8.07 1.81 -9.38
CA GLN A 192 9.38 2.47 -9.50
C GLN A 192 10.07 2.14 -10.82
N LYS A 193 9.96 0.90 -11.30
CA LYS A 193 10.47 0.52 -12.63
C LYS A 193 9.75 1.27 -13.74
N ILE A 194 8.41 1.29 -13.71
CA ILE A 194 7.60 2.04 -14.70
C ILE A 194 7.99 3.52 -14.72
N ILE A 195 8.16 4.14 -13.54
CA ILE A 195 8.59 5.54 -13.45
C ILE A 195 9.97 5.75 -14.08
N LYS A 196 10.94 4.85 -13.84
CA LYS A 196 12.27 4.92 -14.47
C LYS A 196 12.18 4.79 -15.99
N ASP A 197 11.37 3.86 -16.49
CA ASP A 197 11.19 3.65 -17.92
C ASP A 197 10.54 4.89 -18.59
N LEU A 198 9.54 5.50 -17.95
CA LEU A 198 8.93 6.75 -18.40
C LEU A 198 9.91 7.94 -18.36
N GLN A 199 10.77 8.03 -17.35
CA GLN A 199 11.81 9.07 -17.29
C GLN A 199 12.84 8.90 -18.41
N CYS A 200 13.23 7.66 -18.73
CA CYS A 200 14.09 7.38 -19.88
C CYS A 200 13.42 7.79 -21.19
N ALA A 201 12.15 7.42 -21.39
CA ALA A 201 11.38 7.82 -22.56
C ALA A 201 11.22 9.35 -22.69
N SER A 202 11.00 10.04 -21.58
CA SER A 202 10.94 11.52 -21.55
C SER A 202 12.28 12.14 -21.96
N LYS A 203 13.40 11.60 -21.49
CA LYS A 203 14.73 12.09 -21.88
C LYS A 203 15.02 11.86 -23.36
N THR A 204 14.56 10.75 -23.93
CA THR A 204 14.73 10.48 -25.37
C THR A 204 13.89 11.44 -26.19
N THR A 205 12.63 11.69 -25.81
CA THR A 205 11.78 12.66 -26.54
C THR A 205 12.30 14.09 -26.39
N GLU A 206 12.80 14.49 -25.22
CA GLU A 206 13.48 15.77 -25.03
C GLU A 206 14.71 15.92 -25.94
N ALA A 207 15.48 14.85 -26.14
CA ALA A 207 16.62 14.85 -27.05
C ALA A 207 16.17 14.99 -28.52
N GLU A 208 15.12 14.28 -28.93
CA GLU A 208 14.53 14.40 -30.26
C GLU A 208 14.00 15.82 -30.53
N ILE A 209 13.32 16.44 -29.55
CA ILE A 209 12.85 17.82 -29.65
C ILE A 209 14.04 18.77 -29.85
N LYS A 210 15.12 18.61 -29.08
CA LYS A 210 16.34 19.44 -29.25
C LYS A 210 16.95 19.27 -30.64
N MET A 211 17.01 18.04 -31.17
CA MET A 211 17.49 17.84 -32.54
C MET A 211 16.59 18.53 -33.56
N ALA A 212 15.27 18.39 -33.45
CA ALA A 212 14.32 19.07 -34.32
C ALA A 212 14.41 20.61 -34.24
N GLU A 213 14.68 21.16 -33.05
CA GLU A 213 14.95 22.59 -32.88
C GLU A 213 16.23 23.01 -33.61
N THR A 214 17.31 22.24 -33.52
CA THR A 214 18.54 22.53 -34.28
C THR A 214 18.33 22.46 -35.79
N GLU A 215 17.58 21.46 -36.29
CA GLU A 215 17.20 21.36 -37.70
C GLU A 215 16.36 22.55 -38.15
N LYS A 216 15.39 22.98 -37.33
CA LYS A 216 14.60 24.18 -37.60
C LYS A 216 15.48 25.42 -37.73
N THR A 217 16.45 25.61 -36.84
CA THR A 217 17.38 26.76 -36.93
C THR A 217 18.24 26.69 -38.19
N ALA A 218 18.74 25.52 -38.56
CA ALA A 218 19.51 25.34 -39.80
C ALA A 218 18.66 25.63 -41.05
N LEU A 219 17.41 25.17 -41.09
CA LEU A 219 16.46 25.50 -42.16
C LEU A 219 16.15 26.99 -42.21
N GLN A 220 15.99 27.65 -41.06
CA GLN A 220 15.80 29.10 -41.00
C GLN A 220 16.99 29.88 -41.57
N GLU A 221 18.23 29.46 -41.30
CA GLU A 221 19.42 30.06 -41.91
C GLU A 221 19.44 29.88 -43.42
N ILE A 222 19.08 28.69 -43.92
CA ILE A 222 18.99 28.43 -45.36
C ILE A 222 17.94 29.34 -46.00
N ILE A 223 16.76 29.46 -45.40
CA ILE A 223 15.69 30.34 -45.87
C ILE A 223 16.18 31.79 -45.90
N GLN A 224 16.82 32.28 -44.82
CA GLN A 224 17.38 33.64 -44.79
C GLN A 224 18.41 33.87 -45.90
N ARG A 225 19.32 32.91 -46.15
CA ARG A 225 20.30 32.98 -47.24
C ARG A 225 19.63 33.02 -48.61
N LEU A 226 18.57 32.23 -48.82
CA LEU A 226 17.80 32.22 -50.07
C LEU A 226 17.08 33.54 -50.27
N VAL A 227 16.45 34.09 -49.24
CA VAL A 227 15.80 35.41 -49.30
C VAL A 227 16.80 36.49 -49.68
N VAL A 228 17.98 36.52 -49.07
CA VAL A 228 19.05 37.47 -49.44
C VAL A 228 19.46 37.32 -50.90
N LYS A 229 19.65 36.09 -51.38
CA LYS A 229 19.98 35.83 -52.80
C LYS A 229 18.88 36.30 -53.74
N ILE A 230 17.61 36.04 -53.43
CA ILE A 230 16.46 36.48 -54.24
C ILE A 230 16.46 38.01 -54.35
N VAL A 231 16.57 38.71 -53.21
CA VAL A 231 16.61 40.19 -53.20
C VAL A 231 17.81 40.72 -54.00
N GLN A 232 18.97 40.07 -53.93
CA GLN A 232 20.14 40.44 -54.73
C GLN A 232 19.88 40.23 -56.24
N THR A 233 19.27 39.12 -56.63
CA THR A 233 18.93 38.84 -58.03
C THR A 233 17.87 39.80 -58.57
N GLU A 234 16.86 40.16 -57.76
CA GLU A 234 15.85 41.16 -58.14
C GLU A 234 16.48 42.54 -58.33
N LYS A 235 17.42 42.92 -57.46
CA LYS A 235 18.16 44.18 -57.60
C LYS A 235 19.06 44.20 -58.84
N ALA A 236 19.75 43.09 -59.13
CA ALA A 236 20.57 42.95 -60.33
C ALA A 236 19.69 43.04 -61.59
N TRP A 237 18.56 42.34 -61.61
CA TRP A 237 17.62 42.38 -62.71
C TRP A 237 17.00 43.78 -62.92
N GLY A 238 16.66 44.48 -61.84
CA GLY A 238 16.21 45.87 -61.90
C GLY A 238 17.26 46.83 -62.48
N ASN A 239 18.54 46.61 -62.17
CA ASN A 239 19.64 47.38 -62.77
C ASN A 239 19.79 47.07 -64.27
N GLU A 240 19.77 45.80 -64.66
CA GLU A 240 19.81 45.39 -66.07
C GLU A 240 18.64 45.97 -66.87
N GLN A 241 17.44 45.99 -66.28
CA GLN A 241 16.26 46.60 -66.90
C GLN A 241 16.42 48.12 -67.07
N SER A 242 17.03 48.80 -66.10
CA SER A 242 17.36 50.23 -66.20
C SER A 242 18.38 50.51 -67.30
N ASP A 243 19.43 49.69 -67.39
CA ASP A 243 20.47 49.85 -68.40
C ASP A 243 19.94 49.57 -69.82
N TRP A 244 19.08 48.55 -69.97
CA TRP A 244 18.37 48.32 -71.23
C TRP A 244 17.49 49.50 -71.64
N ALA A 245 16.80 50.14 -70.69
CA ALA A 245 16.00 51.34 -70.97
C ALA A 245 16.87 52.52 -71.43
N LYS A 246 18.05 52.73 -70.83
CA LYS A 246 19.01 53.75 -71.27
C LYS A 246 19.54 53.46 -72.67
N ASP A 247 19.90 52.22 -72.97
CA ASP A 247 20.40 51.85 -74.30
C ASP A 247 19.32 51.98 -75.38
N LYS A 248 18.08 51.60 -75.07
CA LYS A 248 16.93 51.82 -75.96
C LYS A 248 16.72 53.31 -76.24
N ALA A 249 16.79 54.16 -75.22
CA ALA A 249 16.68 55.61 -75.40
C ALA A 249 17.85 56.17 -76.24
N ARG A 250 19.08 55.69 -76.02
CA ARG A 250 20.27 56.07 -76.79
C ARG A 250 20.13 55.71 -78.26
N LEU A 251 19.73 54.48 -78.59
CA LEU A 251 19.52 54.03 -79.95
C LEU A 251 18.38 54.79 -80.65
N SER A 252 17.29 55.06 -79.94
CA SER A 252 16.19 55.90 -80.44
C SER A 252 16.68 57.31 -80.79
N GLY A 253 17.47 57.94 -79.91
CA GLY A 253 18.07 59.24 -80.16
C GLY A 253 19.03 59.24 -81.36
N GLN A 254 19.85 58.19 -81.51
CA GLN A 254 20.72 58.02 -82.69
C GLN A 254 19.91 57.88 -83.98
N MET A 255 18.80 57.14 -83.95
CA MET A 255 17.91 56.98 -85.09
C MET A 255 17.25 58.29 -85.50
N GLN A 256 16.77 59.09 -84.53
CA GLN A 256 16.23 60.43 -84.80
C GLN A 256 17.28 61.38 -85.40
N VAL A 257 18.52 61.34 -84.91
CA VAL A 257 19.62 62.12 -85.50
C VAL A 257 19.88 61.68 -86.94
N MET A 258 19.89 60.37 -87.20
CA MET A 258 20.08 59.84 -88.55
C MET A 258 18.93 60.23 -89.49
N GLU A 259 17.68 60.19 -89.02
CA GLU A 259 16.52 60.68 -89.78
C GLU A 259 16.66 62.16 -90.14
N ILE A 260 17.03 63.01 -89.17
CA ILE A 260 17.27 64.44 -89.43
C ILE A 260 18.38 64.65 -90.47
N VAL A 261 19.49 63.93 -90.34
CA VAL A 261 20.61 63.99 -91.31
C VAL A 261 20.16 63.55 -92.70
N TRP A 262 19.34 62.50 -92.77
CA TRP A 262 18.78 61.99 -94.03
C TRP A 262 17.84 63.01 -94.67
N SER A 263 16.93 63.61 -93.90
CA SER A 263 16.03 64.67 -94.38
C SER A 263 16.81 65.91 -94.86
N LEU A 264 17.86 66.34 -94.14
CA LEU A 264 18.71 67.44 -94.57
C LEU A 264 19.46 67.13 -95.88
N ARG A 265 19.88 65.87 -96.06
CA ARG A 265 20.48 65.40 -97.32
C ARG A 265 19.45 65.46 -98.45
N GLU A 266 18.24 64.94 -98.24
CA GLU A 266 17.14 65.00 -99.22
C GLU A 266 16.76 66.43 -99.59
N ASP A 267 16.68 67.34 -98.62
CA ASP A 267 16.47 68.77 -98.84
C ASP A 267 17.60 69.42 -99.65
N GLY A 268 18.84 68.99 -99.41
CA GLY A 268 20.02 69.40 -100.18
C GLY A 268 19.91 68.97 -101.65
N TRP A 269 19.53 67.71 -101.91
CA TRP A 269 19.25 67.21 -103.26
C TRP A 269 18.08 67.95 -103.91
N ALA A 270 16.99 68.20 -103.18
CA ALA A 270 15.84 68.94 -103.67
C ALA A 270 16.18 70.39 -104.04
N LYS A 271 17.08 71.04 -103.29
CA LYS A 271 17.61 72.38 -103.64
C LYS A 271 18.47 72.34 -104.91
N GLN A 272 19.32 71.33 -105.06
CA GLN A 272 20.12 71.16 -106.29
C GLN A 272 19.23 70.93 -107.52
N MET A 273 18.19 70.10 -107.41
CA MET A 273 17.23 69.87 -108.49
C MET A 273 16.50 71.16 -108.88
N ARG A 274 16.03 71.95 -107.90
CA ARG A 274 15.40 73.26 -108.17
C ARG A 274 16.35 74.24 -108.87
N HIS A 275 17.63 74.25 -108.52
CA HIS A 275 18.64 75.07 -109.21
C HIS A 275 18.82 74.64 -110.68
N MET A 276 18.88 73.33 -110.92
CA MET A 276 19.01 72.76 -112.26
C MET A 276 17.77 73.06 -113.13
N GLU A 277 16.57 72.93 -112.57
CA GLU A 277 15.32 73.29 -113.25
C GLU A 277 15.27 74.79 -113.60
N ALA A 278 15.74 75.66 -112.70
CA ALA A 278 15.83 77.09 -112.96
C ALA A 278 16.83 77.41 -114.09
N GLU A 279 17.97 76.72 -114.16
CA GLU A 279 18.93 76.85 -115.28
C GLU A 279 18.32 76.39 -116.62
N ILE A 280 17.57 75.28 -116.61
CA ILE A 280 16.86 74.80 -117.80
C ILE A 280 15.81 75.83 -118.26
N ALA A 281 15.07 76.43 -117.32
CA ALA A 281 14.10 77.47 -117.63
C ALA A 281 14.76 78.74 -118.21
N GLN A 282 15.89 79.19 -117.65
CA GLN A 282 16.64 80.31 -118.20
C GLN A 282 17.13 80.04 -119.62
N LYS A 283 17.61 78.82 -119.91
CA LYS A 283 18.02 78.43 -121.27
C LYS A 283 16.85 78.41 -122.26
N LYS A 284 15.63 78.06 -121.82
CA LYS A 284 14.43 78.13 -122.66
C LYS A 284 14.07 79.58 -123.02
N ILE A 285 14.09 80.49 -122.04
CA ILE A 285 13.83 81.92 -122.28
C ILE A 285 14.86 82.51 -123.26
N LEU A 286 16.13 82.10 -123.14
CA LEU A 286 17.18 82.56 -124.05
C LEU A 286 16.90 82.14 -125.51
N LYS A 287 16.50 80.88 -125.74
CA LYS A 287 16.15 80.36 -127.07
C LYS A 287 14.92 81.04 -127.67
N GLU A 288 13.90 81.37 -126.88
CA GLU A 288 12.75 82.15 -127.35
C GLU A 288 13.16 83.57 -127.78
N LYS A 289 14.06 84.22 -127.03
CA LYS A 289 14.59 85.54 -127.43
C LYS A 289 15.41 85.48 -128.72
N GLU A 290 16.17 84.42 -128.95
CA GLU A 290 16.90 84.21 -130.22
C GLU A 290 15.94 84.00 -131.40
N ALA A 291 14.83 83.27 -131.22
CA ALA A 291 13.81 83.07 -132.24
C ALA A 291 13.10 84.39 -132.64
N GLN A 292 12.89 85.31 -131.69
CA GLN A 292 12.29 86.62 -131.95
C GLN A 292 13.17 87.52 -132.84
N VAL A 293 14.51 87.44 -132.68
CA VAL A 293 15.47 88.23 -133.47
C VAL A 293 15.51 87.76 -134.93
N HIS A 294 15.36 86.46 -135.19
CA HIS A 294 15.33 85.93 -136.55
C HIS A 294 14.06 86.33 -137.34
N SER A 295 12.90 86.44 -136.67
CA SER A 295 11.64 86.91 -137.29
C SER A 295 11.73 88.36 -137.81
N ASN A 296 12.34 89.27 -137.06
CA ASN A 296 12.47 90.68 -137.47
C ASN A 296 13.41 90.88 -138.68
N SER A 297 14.38 89.98 -138.89
CA SER A 297 15.29 90.06 -140.04
C SER A 297 14.64 89.70 -141.38
N ALA A 298 13.56 88.88 -141.37
CA ALA A 298 12.85 88.45 -142.57
C ALA A 298 12.00 89.57 -143.21
N CYS A 299 11.48 90.52 -142.42
CA CYS A 299 10.69 91.65 -142.94
C CYS A 299 11.51 92.66 -143.77
N HIS A 300 12.82 92.76 -143.55
CA HIS A 300 13.67 93.72 -144.27
C HIS A 300 14.14 93.24 -145.66
N ILE A 301 14.08 91.94 -145.94
CA ILE A 301 14.50 91.37 -147.23
C ILE A 301 13.42 91.55 -148.32
N GLY A 302 12.13 91.48 -147.96
CA GLY A 302 11.02 91.63 -148.92
C GLY A 302 10.89 93.03 -149.54
N ILE A 303 11.19 94.08 -148.77
CA ILE A 303 11.05 95.48 -149.23
C ILE A 303 12.16 95.86 -150.22
N ARG A 304 13.36 95.28 -150.08
CA ARG A 304 14.51 95.56 -150.96
C ARG A 304 14.36 94.93 -152.37
N GLY A 305 13.59 93.85 -152.50
CA GLY A 305 13.30 93.20 -153.78
C GLY A 305 12.33 94.01 -154.68
N TYR A 306 11.33 94.65 -154.07
CA TYR A 306 10.31 95.42 -154.79
C TYR A 306 10.88 96.69 -155.46
N LEU A 307 11.84 97.36 -154.83
CA LEU A 307 12.47 98.60 -155.35
C LEU A 307 13.43 98.38 -156.54
N LYS A 308 14.01 97.19 -156.69
CA LYS A 308 14.89 96.85 -157.83
C LYS A 308 14.15 96.57 -159.14
N ASN A 309 12.89 96.11 -159.07
CA ASN A 309 12.09 95.81 -160.28
C ASN A 309 11.51 97.06 -160.95
N ILE A 310 11.24 98.12 -160.19
CA ILE A 310 10.73 99.39 -160.73
C ILE A 310 11.83 100.11 -161.53
N THR A 311 13.07 100.10 -161.04
CA THR A 311 14.22 100.75 -161.70
C THR A 311 14.71 100.07 -162.98
N LYS A 312 14.32 98.80 -163.22
CA LYS A 312 14.62 98.07 -164.46
C LYS A 312 13.63 98.40 -165.59
N LYS A 313 12.33 98.47 -165.29
CA LYS A 313 11.28 98.78 -166.29
C LYS A 313 11.38 100.21 -166.86
N TRP A 314 11.86 101.18 -166.09
CA TRP A 314 12.09 102.55 -166.58
C TRP A 314 13.28 102.67 -167.54
N ARG A 315 14.24 101.75 -167.48
CA ARG A 315 15.43 101.74 -168.34
C ARG A 315 15.12 101.17 -169.74
N GLU A 316 14.31 100.12 -169.81
CA GLU A 316 13.88 99.48 -171.07
C GLU A 316 12.89 100.32 -171.91
N LYS A 317 12.20 101.30 -171.30
CA LYS A 317 11.28 102.23 -171.99
C LYS A 317 12.00 103.43 -172.64
N ARG A 318 13.25 103.71 -172.25
CA ARG A 318 14.07 104.83 -172.77
C ARG A 318 14.86 104.45 -174.03
N GLU A 319 15.25 103.19 -174.15
CA GLU A 319 16.06 102.68 -175.27
C GLU A 319 15.22 102.43 -176.55
N ARG A 320 13.92 102.13 -176.42
CA ARG A 320 13.01 101.94 -177.57
C ARG A 320 12.54 103.23 -178.26
N ALA A 321 12.96 104.41 -177.79
CA ALA A 321 12.49 105.71 -178.30
C ALA A 321 13.54 106.47 -179.14
N LYS A 322 14.71 105.87 -179.43
CA LYS A 322 15.83 106.58 -180.08
C LYS A 322 16.30 106.03 -181.43
N GLU A 323 15.82 104.89 -181.88
CA GLU A 323 16.23 104.29 -183.15
C GLU A 323 15.00 103.89 -183.95
N ASP A 324 14.42 104.87 -184.65
CA ASP A 324 14.02 104.74 -186.06
C ASP A 324 13.39 106.05 -186.57
N LYS A 325 14.30 106.94 -187.00
CA LYS A 325 14.06 107.91 -188.07
C LYS A 325 13.82 107.11 -189.36
N TYR A 326 12.69 107.30 -190.05
CA TYR A 326 12.63 107.67 -191.47
C TYR A 326 11.17 107.90 -191.89
N GLY A 327 10.84 109.17 -192.19
CA GLY A 327 9.72 109.63 -193.02
C GLY A 327 8.32 109.43 -192.41
N LEU A 328 7.41 110.39 -192.34
CA LEU A 328 7.06 111.51 -193.23
C LEU A 328 5.80 112.20 -192.59
N PRO A 329 5.26 113.33 -193.07
CA PRO A 329 5.40 114.67 -192.49
C PRO A 329 4.07 115.29 -192.00
N ALA A 330 4.08 116.60 -191.73
CA ALA A 330 2.93 117.54 -191.71
C ALA A 330 2.12 117.54 -190.40
N LEU A 331 2.17 118.62 -189.61
CA LEU A 331 1.32 119.82 -189.69
C LEU A 331 0.13 119.76 -188.72
N ILE A 332 -0.09 120.91 -188.06
CA ILE A 332 -1.32 121.37 -187.40
C ILE A 332 -1.53 120.76 -186.00
N ARG A 333 -1.13 121.48 -184.93
CA ARG A 333 -1.83 122.61 -184.25
C ARG A 333 -3.00 122.11 -183.37
N PRO A 334 -3.50 122.92 -182.42
CA PRO A 334 -2.90 124.08 -181.74
C PRO A 334 -3.21 124.07 -180.23
N ASN A 335 -2.83 125.15 -179.54
CA ASN A 335 -3.48 125.66 -178.34
C ASN A 335 -4.98 125.31 -178.25
N VAL A 336 -5.34 124.45 -177.31
CA VAL A 336 -6.28 124.59 -176.17
C VAL A 336 -5.88 123.53 -175.15
#